data_AF-A0A2I1H9B5-F1
#
_entry.id   AF-A0A2I1H9B5-F1
#
_cell.length_a   1.000
_cell.length_b   1.000
_cell.length_c   1.000
_cell.angle_alpha   90.00
_cell.angle_beta   90.00
_cell.angle_gamma   90.00
#
_symmetry.space_group_name_H-M   'P 1'
#
loop_
_entity.id
_entity.type
_entity.pdbx_description
1 polymer ?
#
loop_
_entity_poly.entity_id
_entity_poly.type
_entity_poly.pdbx_seq_one_letter_code
_entity_poly.pdbx_strand_id
1 'polypeptide(L)'
;MLSPEGERRFIREWKSFKYSRQWSKLPNPISHLESFMMSDHLRLGMVMPFILNRFLVSNCLKPQEMEKLQVRTNLNRNQVINAIFKCWAIVAKCSRLAFKNSLTNNDYIVLEKYLKMEQKALIELFDDFIGLPNLHANCHLLRHARTFGTLTNTKVRTKEMVHRIFKNMVPRTNRKNIEFDLLKRYMTLQSIRYLADGGIDPRNLRSSIEFMNISQDFNHLFKDWFIMKNSEMDDEELLEVCSQSIQFRNIMLRKPISVRNTNIVIYKTFQIDLSFAYESFGYHASMINKTFSFYKYASYISGEAQYHLNIDNVVTIQVADYGESYAVIKGIFKHKSNDGYFYPFIYVDWFEDANKNHDKLDCPIFVLRRDDFYRNIFLLTVIDKVRKVHFVHDCNARCKDSHDSENKRYLKNDFFFEAI
;
A
#
# COMPACT_ATOMS: atom_id res chain seq x y z
N MET A 1 10.88 -12.38 -25.60
CA MET A 1 11.48 -13.34 -24.64
C MET A 1 10.60 -14.57 -24.36
N LEU A 2 9.33 -14.41 -23.96
CA LEU A 2 8.46 -15.54 -23.60
C LEU A 2 8.05 -16.41 -24.80
N SER A 3 7.92 -17.72 -24.58
CA SER A 3 7.25 -18.65 -25.50
C SER A 3 5.72 -18.51 -25.38
N PRO A 4 4.91 -19.03 -26.33
CA PRO A 4 3.46 -19.03 -26.19
C PRO A 4 2.96 -19.69 -24.89
N GLU A 5 3.64 -20.73 -24.41
CA GLU A 5 3.37 -21.34 -23.11
C GLU A 5 3.72 -20.39 -21.95
N GLY A 6 4.87 -19.71 -22.02
CA GLY A 6 5.27 -18.72 -21.04
C GLY A 6 4.28 -17.55 -20.94
N GLU A 7 3.78 -17.05 -22.07
CA GLU A 7 2.77 -15.99 -22.13
C GLU A 7 1.45 -16.43 -21.49
N ARG A 8 0.95 -17.63 -21.82
CA ARG A 8 -0.27 -18.18 -21.19
C ARG A 8 -0.14 -18.28 -19.67
N ARG A 9 0.98 -18.79 -19.18
CA ARG A 9 1.24 -18.89 -17.74
C ARG A 9 1.38 -17.53 -17.07
N PHE A 10 2.10 -16.59 -17.70
CA PHE A 10 2.19 -15.22 -17.22
C PHE A 10 0.81 -14.59 -17.07
N ILE A 11 -0.04 -14.68 -18.10
CA ILE A 11 -1.39 -14.09 -18.08
C ILE A 11 -2.25 -14.73 -16.99
N ARG A 12 -2.14 -16.05 -16.76
CA ARG A 12 -2.86 -16.73 -15.69
C ARG A 12 -2.45 -16.19 -14.32
N GLU A 13 -1.15 -16.13 -14.03
CA GLU A 13 -0.67 -15.61 -12.74
C GLU A 13 -0.95 -14.11 -12.59
N TRP A 14 -0.84 -13.32 -13.67
CA TRP A 14 -1.14 -11.88 -13.65
C TRP A 14 -2.61 -11.62 -13.30
N LYS A 15 -3.53 -12.42 -13.84
CA LYS A 15 -4.96 -12.28 -13.55
C LYS A 15 -5.32 -12.64 -12.11
N SER A 16 -4.69 -13.68 -11.55
CA SER A 16 -4.93 -14.19 -10.19
C SER A 16 -4.13 -13.46 -9.10
N PHE A 17 -3.09 -12.70 -9.47
CA PHE A 17 -2.28 -11.95 -8.51
C PHE A 17 -3.11 -10.90 -7.75
N LYS A 18 -3.01 -10.95 -6.41
CA LYS A 18 -3.68 -9.99 -5.52
C LYS A 18 -2.77 -8.78 -5.27
N TYR A 19 -3.09 -7.68 -5.92
CA TYR A 19 -2.42 -6.40 -5.71
C TYR A 19 -2.79 -5.76 -4.36
N SER A 20 -1.96 -4.83 -3.89
CA SER A 20 -2.37 -3.93 -2.81
C SER A 20 -3.66 -3.23 -3.18
N ARG A 21 -4.62 -3.16 -2.25
CA ARG A 21 -5.91 -2.47 -2.46
C ARG A 21 -5.78 -0.97 -2.69
N GLN A 22 -4.60 -0.40 -2.43
CA GLN A 22 -4.31 1.00 -2.76
C GLN A 22 -4.12 1.21 -4.27
N TRP A 23 -3.91 0.14 -5.04
CA TRP A 23 -3.62 0.25 -6.46
C TRP A 23 -4.84 -0.13 -7.29
N SER A 24 -5.06 0.62 -8.36
CA SER A 24 -5.85 0.12 -9.48
C SER A 24 -5.17 -1.12 -10.05
N LYS A 25 -5.98 -2.07 -10.55
CA LYS A 25 -5.44 -3.23 -11.25
C LYS A 25 -4.68 -2.73 -12.48
N LEU A 26 -3.42 -3.15 -12.60
CA LEU A 26 -2.57 -2.76 -13.71
C LEU A 26 -3.01 -3.51 -15.00
N PRO A 27 -2.96 -2.84 -16.16
CA PRO A 27 -3.16 -3.52 -17.44
C PRO A 27 -2.06 -4.57 -17.65
N ASN A 28 -2.32 -5.55 -18.52
CA ASN A 28 -1.34 -6.59 -18.84
C ASN A 28 -0.10 -5.97 -19.52
N PRO A 29 1.12 -6.11 -18.95
CA PRO A 29 2.32 -5.52 -19.54
C PRO A 29 2.74 -6.16 -20.87
N ILE A 30 2.26 -7.38 -21.22
CA ILE A 30 2.57 -7.99 -22.52
C ILE A 30 1.93 -7.19 -23.67
N SER A 31 0.67 -6.76 -23.51
CA SER A 31 -0.10 -6.12 -24.58
C SER A 31 -0.24 -4.61 -24.44
N HIS A 32 0.04 -4.05 -23.26
CA HIS A 32 -0.24 -2.64 -22.97
C HIS A 32 0.98 -1.89 -22.41
N LEU A 33 2.21 -2.38 -22.58
CA LEU A 33 3.41 -1.75 -22.04
C LEU A 33 3.49 -0.25 -22.35
N GLU A 34 3.14 0.14 -23.58
CA GLU A 34 3.19 1.54 -24.03
C GLU A 34 2.19 2.47 -23.33
N SER A 35 1.16 1.91 -22.68
CA SER A 35 0.18 2.69 -21.91
C SER A 35 0.63 2.98 -20.48
N PHE A 36 1.72 2.36 -20.02
CA PHE A 36 2.15 2.44 -18.63
C PHE A 36 2.77 3.82 -18.35
N MET A 37 2.31 4.44 -17.27
CA MET A 37 2.99 5.61 -16.70
C MET A 37 4.20 5.16 -15.88
N MET A 38 5.06 6.10 -15.49
CA MET A 38 6.20 5.79 -14.61
C MET A 38 5.76 5.14 -13.28
N SER A 39 4.59 5.49 -12.72
CA SER A 39 4.02 4.78 -11.54
C SER A 39 3.82 3.31 -11.80
N ASP A 40 3.34 2.99 -13.00
CA ASP A 40 2.92 1.65 -13.34
C ASP A 40 4.15 0.77 -13.53
N HIS A 41 5.23 1.31 -14.10
CA HIS A 41 6.54 0.68 -14.16
C HIS A 41 7.12 0.41 -12.76
N LEU A 42 7.01 1.36 -11.84
CA LEU A 42 7.47 1.17 -10.45
C LEU A 42 6.66 0.08 -9.75
N ARG A 43 5.32 0.14 -9.84
CA ARG A 43 4.42 -0.88 -9.29
C ARG A 43 4.68 -2.26 -9.90
N LEU A 44 4.96 -2.33 -11.20
CA LEU A 44 5.37 -3.54 -11.89
C LEU A 44 6.65 -4.10 -11.26
N GLY A 45 7.68 -3.27 -11.05
CA GLY A 45 8.91 -3.67 -10.37
C GLY A 45 8.69 -4.28 -8.98
N MET A 46 7.71 -3.78 -8.22
CA MET A 46 7.39 -4.31 -6.88
C MET A 46 6.70 -5.68 -6.89
N VAL A 47 6.02 -6.05 -7.99
CA VAL A 47 5.24 -7.31 -8.06
C VAL A 47 5.89 -8.37 -8.94
N MET A 48 6.69 -7.97 -9.92
CA MET A 48 7.31 -8.88 -10.89
C MET A 48 8.13 -9.99 -10.25
N PRO A 49 8.93 -9.78 -9.19
CA PRO A 49 9.65 -10.87 -8.53
C PRO A 49 8.70 -12.00 -8.06
N PHE A 50 7.56 -11.65 -7.48
CA PHE A 50 6.57 -12.63 -7.02
C PHE A 50 5.88 -13.35 -8.19
N ILE A 51 5.55 -12.63 -9.25
CA ILE A 51 4.89 -13.19 -10.43
C ILE A 51 5.86 -14.16 -11.13
N LEU A 52 7.10 -13.75 -11.38
CA LEU A 52 8.14 -14.59 -11.97
C LEU A 52 8.38 -15.85 -11.12
N ASN A 53 8.40 -15.75 -9.79
CA ASN A 53 8.57 -16.90 -8.90
C ASN A 53 7.49 -17.97 -9.09
N ARG A 54 6.26 -17.57 -9.46
CA ARG A 54 5.11 -18.48 -9.60
C ARG A 54 5.08 -19.23 -10.92
N PHE A 55 5.44 -18.58 -12.03
CA PHE A 55 5.24 -19.18 -13.37
C PHE A 55 6.51 -19.52 -14.13
N LEU A 56 7.63 -18.84 -13.85
CA LEU A 56 8.79 -18.88 -14.72
C LEU A 56 9.54 -20.21 -14.55
N VAL A 57 9.54 -21.02 -15.61
CA VAL A 57 10.32 -22.26 -15.74
C VAL A 57 11.05 -22.27 -17.08
N SER A 58 11.99 -23.20 -17.27
CA SER A 58 12.87 -23.25 -18.45
C SER A 58 12.16 -23.36 -19.81
N ASN A 59 10.91 -23.85 -19.82
CA ASN A 59 10.08 -23.99 -21.04
C ASN A 59 9.25 -22.73 -21.35
N CYS A 60 9.25 -21.74 -20.45
CA CYS A 60 8.51 -20.48 -20.62
C CYS A 60 9.23 -19.49 -21.54
N LEU A 61 10.51 -19.71 -21.88
CA LEU A 61 11.28 -18.85 -22.78
C LEU A 61 11.33 -19.46 -24.18
N LYS A 62 11.40 -18.61 -25.22
CA LYS A 62 11.68 -19.08 -26.59
C LYS A 62 13.04 -19.80 -26.61
N PRO A 63 13.20 -20.94 -27.31
CA PRO A 63 14.46 -21.69 -27.33
C PRO A 63 15.68 -20.85 -27.69
N GLN A 64 15.57 -20.03 -28.74
CA GLN A 64 16.61 -19.11 -29.20
C GLN A 64 17.04 -18.11 -28.11
N GLU A 65 16.07 -17.60 -27.33
CA GLU A 65 16.34 -16.64 -26.26
C GLU A 65 17.01 -17.31 -25.06
N MET A 66 16.61 -18.55 -24.74
CA MET A 66 17.27 -19.35 -23.72
C MET A 66 18.72 -19.64 -24.10
N GLU A 67 18.98 -20.08 -25.34
CA GLU A 67 20.34 -20.37 -25.82
C GLU A 67 21.25 -19.13 -25.76
N LYS A 68 20.77 -17.97 -26.22
CA LYS A 68 21.48 -16.69 -26.08
C LYS A 68 21.87 -16.41 -24.63
N LEU A 69 20.93 -16.54 -23.70
CA LEU A 69 21.18 -16.32 -22.27
C LEU A 69 22.15 -17.34 -21.69
N GLN A 70 22.08 -18.61 -22.08
CA GLN A 70 23.00 -19.65 -21.63
C GLN A 70 24.44 -19.38 -22.10
N VAL A 71 24.63 -19.01 -23.37
CA VAL A 71 25.94 -18.68 -23.93
C VAL A 71 26.53 -17.47 -23.21
N ARG A 72 25.71 -16.43 -23.00
CA ARG A 72 26.15 -15.18 -22.37
C ARG A 72 26.53 -15.34 -20.90
N THR A 73 25.71 -16.05 -20.14
CA THR A 73 25.90 -16.21 -18.69
C THR A 73 26.76 -17.41 -18.31
N ASN A 74 27.02 -18.32 -19.27
CA ASN A 74 27.63 -19.62 -19.03
C ASN A 74 26.87 -20.45 -17.95
N LEU A 75 25.55 -20.36 -17.96
CA LEU A 75 24.66 -21.03 -17.00
C LEU A 75 23.82 -22.11 -17.68
N ASN A 76 23.43 -23.13 -16.91
CA ASN A 76 22.41 -24.08 -17.36
C ASN A 76 21.01 -23.45 -17.37
N ARG A 77 20.04 -24.09 -18.04
CA ARG A 77 18.67 -23.55 -18.20
C ARG A 77 18.00 -23.16 -16.88
N ASN A 78 18.16 -23.95 -15.82
CA ASN A 78 17.55 -23.66 -14.52
C ASN A 78 18.26 -22.52 -13.79
N GLN A 79 19.59 -22.45 -13.91
CA GLN A 79 20.38 -21.35 -13.38
C GLN A 79 20.06 -20.03 -14.08
N VAL A 80 19.83 -20.02 -15.40
CA VAL A 80 19.37 -18.84 -16.15
C VAL A 80 18.04 -18.34 -15.59
N ILE A 81 17.06 -19.23 -15.38
CA ILE A 81 15.76 -18.84 -14.78
C ILE A 81 15.96 -18.23 -13.39
N ASN A 82 16.80 -18.83 -12.55
CA ASN A 82 17.12 -18.29 -11.23
C ASN A 82 17.84 -16.93 -11.34
N ALA A 83 18.69 -16.70 -12.34
CA ALA A 83 19.38 -15.44 -12.57
C ALA A 83 18.41 -14.33 -12.98
N ILE A 84 17.48 -14.59 -13.91
CA ILE A 84 16.42 -13.64 -14.30
C ILE A 84 15.61 -13.23 -13.07
N PHE A 85 15.16 -14.20 -12.29
CA PHE A 85 14.40 -13.95 -11.09
C PHE A 85 15.20 -13.10 -10.07
N LYS A 86 16.48 -13.44 -9.83
CA LYS A 86 17.35 -12.69 -8.91
C LYS A 86 17.57 -11.25 -9.40
N CYS A 87 17.73 -11.04 -10.70
CA CYS A 87 17.85 -9.72 -11.29
C CYS A 87 16.63 -8.85 -10.96
N TRP A 88 15.42 -9.36 -11.16
CA TRP A 88 14.19 -8.64 -10.81
C TRP A 88 14.07 -8.36 -9.30
N ALA A 89 14.45 -9.31 -8.44
CA ALA A 89 14.48 -9.09 -7.00
C ALA A 89 15.48 -7.98 -6.61
N ILE A 90 16.65 -7.93 -7.25
CA ILE A 90 17.65 -6.87 -7.06
C ILE A 90 17.09 -5.51 -7.48
N VAL A 91 16.49 -5.42 -8.68
CA VAL A 91 15.85 -4.19 -9.19
C VAL A 91 14.77 -3.69 -8.23
N ALA A 92 13.95 -4.61 -7.71
CA ALA A 92 12.88 -4.28 -6.78
C ALA A 92 13.41 -3.78 -5.42
N LYS A 93 14.47 -4.40 -4.88
CA LYS A 93 15.15 -3.93 -3.65
C LYS A 93 15.84 -2.58 -3.86
N CYS A 94 16.52 -2.39 -4.99
CA CYS A 94 17.16 -1.14 -5.35
C CYS A 94 16.13 -0.01 -5.44
N SER A 95 15.02 -0.27 -6.14
CA SER A 95 13.89 0.66 -6.27
C SER A 95 13.33 1.05 -4.90
N ARG A 96 13.07 0.10 -4.00
CA ARG A 96 12.56 0.43 -2.65
C ARG A 96 13.49 1.37 -1.90
N LEU A 97 14.81 1.15 -1.95
CA LEU A 97 15.79 2.00 -1.28
C LEU A 97 15.86 3.38 -1.92
N ALA A 98 15.80 3.44 -3.26
CA ALA A 98 15.81 4.70 -3.99
C ALA A 98 14.56 5.56 -3.68
N PHE A 99 13.40 4.93 -3.45
CA PHE A 99 12.16 5.61 -3.11
C PHE A 99 11.90 5.74 -1.61
N LYS A 100 12.90 5.49 -0.76
CA LYS A 100 12.76 5.67 0.69
C LYS A 100 12.75 7.16 1.04
N ASN A 101 11.78 7.58 1.86
CA ASN A 101 11.62 8.98 2.29
C ASN A 101 12.72 9.47 3.25
N SER A 102 13.49 8.56 3.85
CA SER A 102 14.64 8.87 4.69
C SER A 102 15.67 7.73 4.62
N LEU A 103 16.95 8.09 4.65
CA LEU A 103 18.07 7.14 4.62
C LEU A 103 18.95 7.31 5.87
N THR A 104 19.25 6.20 6.53
CA THR A 104 20.27 6.09 7.58
C THR A 104 21.65 5.84 6.96
N ASN A 105 22.72 5.94 7.77
CA ASN A 105 24.07 5.60 7.32
C ASN A 105 24.17 4.17 6.76
N ASN A 106 23.49 3.21 7.40
CA ASN A 106 23.41 1.84 6.92
C ASN A 106 22.65 1.74 5.59
N ASP A 107 21.56 2.50 5.42
CA ASP A 107 20.80 2.49 4.16
C ASP A 107 21.66 2.95 2.97
N TYR A 108 22.56 3.92 3.16
CA TYR A 108 23.47 4.34 2.08
C TYR A 108 24.42 3.23 1.63
N ILE A 109 24.97 2.47 2.59
CA ILE A 109 25.86 1.33 2.29
C ILE A 109 25.08 0.25 1.54
N VAL A 110 23.86 -0.03 1.99
CA VAL A 110 22.98 -1.01 1.36
C VAL A 110 22.56 -0.55 -0.04
N LEU A 111 22.24 0.73 -0.22
CA LEU A 111 21.90 1.32 -1.53
C LEU A 111 23.07 1.19 -2.51
N GLU A 112 24.30 1.53 -2.10
CA GLU A 112 25.48 1.38 -2.96
C GLU A 112 25.68 -0.08 -3.41
N LYS A 113 25.52 -1.02 -2.49
CA LYS A 113 25.61 -2.45 -2.79
C LYS A 113 24.57 -2.86 -3.84
N TYR A 114 23.30 -2.48 -3.66
CA TYR A 114 22.25 -2.87 -4.60
C TYR A 114 22.37 -2.18 -5.96
N LEU A 115 22.82 -0.91 -6.02
CA LEU A 115 23.09 -0.22 -7.30
C LEU A 115 24.14 -0.95 -8.14
N LYS A 116 25.24 -1.42 -7.51
CA LYS A 116 26.28 -2.21 -8.19
C LYS A 116 25.76 -3.58 -8.62
N MET A 117 24.99 -4.25 -7.75
CA MET A 117 24.39 -5.55 -8.08
C MET A 117 23.38 -5.44 -9.23
N GLU A 118 22.56 -4.39 -9.25
CA GLU A 118 21.57 -4.12 -10.29
C GLU A 118 22.26 -3.91 -11.64
N GLN A 119 23.26 -3.02 -11.68
CA GLN A 119 24.04 -2.77 -12.89
C GLN A 119 24.66 -4.05 -13.45
N LYS A 120 25.33 -4.83 -12.59
CA LYS A 120 25.94 -6.10 -12.99
C LYS A 120 24.90 -7.07 -13.52
N ALA A 121 23.80 -7.29 -12.79
CA ALA A 121 22.78 -8.26 -13.15
C ALA A 121 22.08 -7.91 -14.48
N LEU A 122 21.79 -6.63 -14.73
CA LEU A 122 21.17 -6.18 -15.98
C LEU A 122 22.11 -6.36 -17.17
N ILE A 123 23.38 -5.96 -17.04
CA ILE A 123 24.39 -6.10 -18.11
C ILE A 123 24.68 -7.58 -18.39
N GLU A 124 24.75 -8.42 -17.36
CA GLU A 124 25.04 -9.84 -17.51
C GLU A 124 23.92 -10.58 -18.26
N LEU A 125 22.65 -10.22 -18.02
CA LEU A 125 21.50 -10.88 -18.63
C LEU A 125 21.05 -10.26 -19.96
N PHE A 126 21.22 -8.96 -20.15
CA PHE A 126 20.61 -8.23 -21.26
C PHE A 126 21.64 -7.30 -21.93
N ASP A 127 21.88 -7.50 -23.23
CA ASP A 127 22.75 -6.69 -24.10
C ASP A 127 22.28 -5.25 -24.22
N ASP A 128 20.96 -5.07 -24.33
CA ASP A 128 20.34 -3.77 -24.53
C ASP A 128 20.70 -2.75 -23.44
N PHE A 129 21.16 -3.23 -22.27
CA PHE A 129 21.56 -2.41 -21.13
C PHE A 129 23.01 -1.92 -21.16
N ILE A 130 23.86 -2.50 -22.02
CA ILE A 130 25.28 -2.11 -22.11
C ILE A 130 25.38 -0.68 -22.64
N GLY A 131 26.06 0.18 -21.88
CA GLY A 131 26.32 1.57 -22.29
C GLY A 131 25.10 2.50 -22.22
N LEU A 132 23.95 2.04 -21.69
CA LEU A 132 22.80 2.92 -21.54
C LEU A 132 23.07 4.04 -20.53
N PRO A 133 22.84 5.32 -20.89
CA PRO A 133 23.00 6.44 -19.97
C PRO A 133 22.18 6.29 -18.68
N ASN A 134 20.97 5.73 -18.80
CA ASN A 134 20.08 5.48 -17.66
C ASN A 134 20.68 4.47 -16.67
N LEU A 135 21.44 3.48 -17.17
CA LEU A 135 22.13 2.55 -16.30
C LEU A 135 23.43 3.15 -15.73
N HIS A 136 24.12 3.98 -16.51
CA HIS A 136 25.29 4.73 -16.02
C HIS A 136 24.93 5.67 -14.86
N ALA A 137 23.71 6.22 -14.85
CA ALA A 137 23.22 7.04 -13.76
C ALA A 137 23.32 6.36 -12.39
N ASN A 138 23.21 5.02 -12.32
CA ASN A 138 23.36 4.26 -11.07
C ASN A 138 24.69 4.54 -10.34
N CYS A 139 25.77 4.83 -11.09
CA CYS A 139 27.08 5.20 -10.52
C CYS A 139 27.04 6.50 -9.72
N HIS A 140 26.09 7.38 -10.02
CA HIS A 140 25.96 8.72 -9.42
C HIS A 140 24.84 8.82 -8.39
N LEU A 141 23.90 7.87 -8.39
CA LEU A 141 22.73 7.90 -7.51
C LEU A 141 23.10 7.94 -6.03
N LEU A 142 24.13 7.22 -5.58
CA LEU A 142 24.57 7.31 -4.18
C LEU A 142 25.03 8.73 -3.81
N ARG A 143 25.79 9.37 -4.69
CA ARG A 143 26.26 10.75 -4.47
C ARG A 143 25.06 11.70 -4.39
N HIS A 144 24.10 11.57 -5.28
CA HIS A 144 22.86 12.35 -5.23
C HIS A 144 22.08 12.13 -3.94
N ALA A 145 21.93 10.87 -3.51
CA ALA A 145 21.26 10.54 -2.26
C ALA A 145 21.96 11.21 -1.06
N ARG A 146 23.29 11.19 -1.00
CA ARG A 146 24.07 11.85 0.07
C ARG A 146 23.96 13.37 0.03
N THR A 147 24.00 13.97 -1.17
CA THR A 147 23.91 15.43 -1.33
C THR A 147 22.52 15.95 -0.98
N PHE A 148 21.45 15.23 -1.34
CA PHE A 148 20.07 15.69 -1.18
C PHE A 148 19.30 14.95 -0.07
N GLY A 149 19.98 14.15 0.75
CA GLY A 149 19.42 13.32 1.82
C GLY A 149 18.67 12.06 1.34
N THR A 150 17.97 12.13 0.20
CA THR A 150 17.35 10.97 -0.47
C THR A 150 17.26 11.19 -1.98
N LEU A 151 17.09 10.10 -2.75
CA LEU A 151 16.78 10.20 -4.19
C LEU A 151 15.35 10.69 -4.45
N THR A 152 14.47 10.62 -3.46
CA THR A 152 13.12 11.16 -3.60
C THR A 152 13.09 12.69 -3.70
N ASN A 153 14.14 13.38 -3.23
CA ASN A 153 14.25 14.83 -3.32
C ASN A 153 14.67 15.32 -4.71
N THR A 154 15.25 14.46 -5.55
CA THR A 154 15.66 14.78 -6.93
C THR A 154 14.71 14.25 -8.00
N LYS A 155 13.58 13.66 -7.60
CA LYS A 155 12.64 13.01 -8.52
C LYS A 155 11.96 14.00 -9.47
N VAL A 156 11.99 13.70 -10.76
CA VAL A 156 11.34 14.51 -11.82
C VAL A 156 9.82 14.36 -11.82
N ARG A 157 9.30 13.29 -11.22
CA ARG A 157 7.89 12.89 -11.35
C ARG A 157 6.89 13.89 -10.75
N THR A 158 7.26 14.59 -9.67
CA THR A 158 6.44 15.70 -9.13
C THR A 158 6.32 16.83 -10.16
N LYS A 159 7.43 17.17 -10.84
CA LYS A 159 7.44 18.16 -11.93
C LYS A 159 6.56 17.71 -13.09
N GLU A 160 6.61 16.43 -13.47
CA GLU A 160 5.75 15.87 -14.54
C GLU A 160 4.25 15.91 -14.17
N MET A 161 3.90 15.60 -12.91
CA MET A 161 2.51 15.71 -12.43
C MET A 161 2.01 17.15 -12.51
N VAL A 162 2.80 18.12 -12.02
CA VAL A 162 2.48 19.55 -12.11
C VAL A 162 2.36 19.97 -13.57
N HIS A 163 3.30 19.54 -14.42
CA HIS A 163 3.26 19.83 -15.86
C HIS A 163 2.00 19.27 -16.54
N ARG A 164 1.56 18.06 -16.20
CA ARG A 164 0.32 17.48 -16.72
C ARG A 164 -0.91 18.27 -16.27
N ILE A 165 -0.97 18.65 -14.98
CA ILE A 165 -2.04 19.51 -14.45
C ILE A 165 -2.08 20.82 -15.25
N PHE A 166 -0.93 21.44 -15.49
CA PHE A 166 -0.83 22.67 -16.26
C PHE A 166 -1.27 22.48 -17.72
N LYS A 167 -0.80 21.43 -18.42
CA LYS A 167 -1.25 21.10 -19.78
C LYS A 167 -2.77 20.95 -19.87
N ASN A 168 -3.39 20.23 -18.93
CA ASN A 168 -4.83 20.03 -18.91
C ASN A 168 -5.63 21.33 -18.67
N MET A 169 -4.99 22.35 -18.10
CA MET A 169 -5.59 23.66 -17.89
C MET A 169 -5.42 24.59 -19.09
N VAL A 170 -4.42 24.38 -19.97
CA VAL A 170 -4.16 25.23 -21.15
C VAL A 170 -5.40 25.44 -22.03
N PRO A 171 -6.25 24.44 -22.34
CA PRO A 171 -7.44 24.67 -23.14
C PRO A 171 -8.45 25.65 -22.52
N ARG A 172 -8.37 25.86 -21.19
CA ARG A 172 -9.27 26.68 -20.36
C ARG A 172 -8.71 28.06 -20.00
N THR A 173 -7.52 28.42 -20.50
CA THR A 173 -6.94 29.76 -20.31
C THR A 173 -7.38 30.70 -21.44
N ASN A 174 -7.11 32.00 -21.30
CA ASN A 174 -7.38 32.99 -22.35
C ASN A 174 -6.43 32.84 -23.57
N ARG A 175 -5.45 31.92 -23.50
CA ARG A 175 -4.40 31.60 -24.49
C ARG A 175 -3.52 32.77 -24.93
N LYS A 176 -3.73 33.97 -24.40
CA LYS A 176 -2.91 35.17 -24.66
C LYS A 176 -1.76 35.29 -23.68
N ASN A 177 -2.01 35.01 -22.39
CA ASN A 177 -0.97 35.00 -21.36
C ASN A 177 -1.12 33.78 -20.47
N ILE A 178 -0.76 32.62 -21.04
CA ILE A 178 -0.90 31.32 -20.40
C ILE A 178 -0.10 31.26 -19.09
N GLU A 179 1.10 31.85 -19.05
CA GLU A 179 1.94 31.86 -17.84
C GLU A 179 1.26 32.62 -16.70
N PHE A 180 0.75 33.82 -16.97
CA PHE A 180 0.04 34.61 -15.96
C PHE A 180 -1.23 33.89 -15.48
N ASP A 181 -2.01 33.30 -16.38
CA ASP A 181 -3.23 32.56 -16.03
C ASP A 181 -2.91 31.34 -15.15
N LEU A 182 -1.87 30.57 -15.49
CA LEU A 182 -1.41 29.43 -14.71
C LEU A 182 -0.87 29.85 -13.33
N LEU A 183 -0.04 30.89 -13.28
CA LEU A 183 0.51 31.43 -12.04
C LEU A 183 -0.58 31.96 -11.12
N LYS A 184 -1.51 32.76 -11.65
CA LYS A 184 -2.65 33.29 -10.90
C LYS A 184 -3.43 32.16 -10.26
N ARG A 185 -3.77 31.13 -11.04
CA ARG A 185 -4.53 29.97 -10.53
C ARG A 185 -3.75 29.16 -9.50
N TYR A 186 -2.46 28.92 -9.74
CA TYR A 186 -1.60 28.21 -8.78
C TYR A 186 -1.52 28.97 -7.47
N MET A 187 -1.25 30.28 -7.52
CA MET A 187 -1.21 31.15 -6.35
C MET A 187 -2.55 31.16 -5.61
N THR A 188 -3.68 31.30 -6.31
CA THR A 188 -5.01 31.24 -5.70
C THR A 188 -5.24 29.92 -4.96
N LEU A 189 -4.89 28.77 -5.55
CA LEU A 189 -5.04 27.47 -4.90
C LEU A 189 -4.11 27.32 -3.67
N GLN A 190 -2.88 27.81 -3.75
CA GLN A 190 -1.96 27.82 -2.60
C GLN A 190 -2.45 28.74 -1.49
N SER A 191 -3.00 29.91 -1.81
CA SER A 191 -3.60 30.82 -0.83
C SER A 191 -4.83 30.21 -0.17
N ILE A 192 -5.71 29.57 -0.94
CA ILE A 192 -6.88 28.84 -0.41
C ILE A 192 -6.42 27.73 0.54
N ARG A 193 -5.43 26.93 0.13
CA ARG A 193 -4.86 25.87 0.99
C ARG A 193 -4.27 26.45 2.27
N TYR A 194 -3.44 27.49 2.16
CA TYR A 194 -2.83 28.15 3.31
C TYR A 194 -3.87 28.66 4.31
N LEU A 195 -4.94 29.28 3.82
CA LEU A 195 -6.06 29.74 4.65
C LEU A 195 -6.83 28.56 5.28
N ALA A 196 -7.05 27.48 4.52
CA ALA A 196 -7.70 26.27 5.03
C ALA A 196 -6.88 25.57 6.12
N ASP A 197 -5.56 25.57 5.98
CA ASP A 197 -4.58 25.07 6.95
C ASP A 197 -4.41 26.04 8.16
N GLY A 198 -5.30 27.03 8.33
CA GLY A 198 -5.29 27.96 9.47
C GLY A 198 -4.19 29.02 9.41
N GLY A 199 -3.61 29.25 8.23
CA GLY A 199 -2.51 30.18 8.01
C GLY A 199 -1.20 29.75 8.67
N ILE A 200 -0.98 28.44 8.79
CA ILE A 200 0.24 27.88 9.38
C ILE A 200 1.32 27.81 8.30
N ASP A 201 2.36 28.64 8.40
CA ASP A 201 3.62 28.42 7.67
C ASP A 201 4.54 27.60 8.57
N PRO A 202 4.98 26.39 8.19
CA PRO A 202 5.89 25.58 9.02
C PRO A 202 7.25 26.25 9.28
N ARG A 203 7.58 27.33 8.56
CA ARG A 203 8.75 28.18 8.83
C ARG A 203 8.49 29.26 9.89
N ASN A 204 7.22 29.59 10.15
CA ASN A 204 6.77 30.56 11.14
C ASN A 204 5.74 29.91 12.08
N LEU A 205 6.19 29.48 13.27
CA LEU A 205 5.39 28.79 14.30
C LEU A 205 4.25 29.63 14.93
N ARG A 206 3.91 30.80 14.38
CA ARG A 206 2.79 31.63 14.84
C ARG A 206 1.64 31.55 13.85
N SER A 207 0.62 30.76 14.18
CA SER A 207 -0.68 30.83 13.54
C SER A 207 -1.36 32.16 13.93
N SER A 208 -1.90 32.90 12.97
CA SER A 208 -2.83 33.99 13.31
C SER A 208 -4.18 33.40 13.70
N ILE A 209 -4.72 33.84 14.84
CA ILE A 209 -6.03 33.41 15.36
C ILE A 209 -7.15 33.71 14.35
N GLU A 210 -7.01 34.77 13.55
CA GLU A 210 -7.99 35.16 12.52
C GLU A 210 -8.13 34.12 11.40
N PHE A 211 -7.03 33.52 10.92
CA PHE A 211 -7.08 32.45 9.91
C PHE A 211 -7.59 31.11 10.46
N MET A 212 -7.39 30.84 11.76
CA MET A 212 -7.99 29.67 12.42
C MET A 212 -9.52 29.72 12.42
N ASN A 213 -10.11 30.90 12.63
CA ASN A 213 -11.56 31.07 12.56
C ASN A 213 -12.08 30.87 11.13
N ILE A 214 -11.37 31.37 10.12
CA ILE A 214 -11.73 31.15 8.72
C ILE A 214 -11.69 29.66 8.37
N SER A 215 -10.66 28.92 8.82
CA SER A 215 -10.56 27.45 8.64
C SER A 215 -11.81 26.70 9.12
N GLN A 216 -12.44 27.14 10.22
CA GLN A 216 -13.69 26.55 10.72
C GLN A 216 -14.88 26.83 9.79
N ASP A 217 -14.90 28.00 9.14
CA ASP A 217 -15.95 28.43 8.21
C ASP A 217 -15.71 28.01 6.75
N PHE A 218 -14.57 27.39 6.42
CA PHE A 218 -14.23 26.95 5.06
C PHE A 218 -15.29 26.01 4.47
N ASN A 219 -15.88 25.13 5.28
CA ASN A 219 -16.94 24.23 4.82
C ASN A 219 -18.18 25.00 4.31
N HIS A 220 -18.49 26.16 4.91
CA HIS A 220 -19.58 27.02 4.47
C HIS A 220 -19.20 27.84 3.23
N LEU A 221 -17.99 28.40 3.20
CA LEU A 221 -17.49 29.23 2.08
C LEU A 221 -17.43 28.49 0.74
N PHE A 222 -17.12 27.19 0.76
CA PHE A 222 -16.91 26.38 -0.45
C PHE A 222 -18.03 25.39 -0.75
N LYS A 223 -19.12 25.40 0.05
CA LYS A 223 -20.27 24.50 -0.11
C LYS A 223 -20.86 24.53 -1.52
N ASP A 224 -20.80 25.69 -2.17
CA ASP A 224 -21.35 25.92 -3.52
C ASP A 224 -20.29 26.03 -4.63
N TRP A 225 -19.00 25.99 -4.28
CA TRP A 225 -17.89 26.15 -5.25
C TRP A 225 -17.56 24.86 -6.00
N PHE A 226 -17.86 23.73 -5.39
CA PHE A 226 -17.79 22.45 -6.05
C PHE A 226 -19.21 21.99 -6.31
N ILE A 227 -19.50 21.56 -7.54
CA ILE A 227 -20.51 20.52 -7.73
C ILE A 227 -19.89 19.29 -7.05
N MET A 228 -20.04 19.20 -5.73
CA MET A 228 -20.25 17.89 -5.17
C MET A 228 -21.39 17.36 -6.03
N LYS A 229 -21.13 16.29 -6.79
CA LYS A 229 -22.22 15.33 -6.96
C LYS A 229 -22.76 15.27 -5.55
N ASN A 230 -24.02 15.68 -5.35
CA ASN A 230 -24.77 15.11 -4.26
C ASN A 230 -24.42 13.66 -4.45
N SER A 231 -23.52 13.16 -3.61
CA SER A 231 -23.47 11.75 -3.47
C SER A 231 -24.91 11.55 -3.10
N GLU A 232 -25.63 10.86 -3.96
CA GLU A 232 -26.39 9.70 -3.57
C GLU A 232 -25.46 8.83 -2.65
N MET A 233 -24.89 9.40 -1.57
CA MET A 233 -25.13 9.04 -0.21
C MET A 233 -26.64 9.12 -0.14
N ASP A 234 -27.25 8.04 -0.61
CA ASP A 234 -28.51 7.62 -0.06
C ASP A 234 -28.45 7.86 1.45
N ASP A 235 -29.60 8.12 2.01
CA ASP A 235 -29.89 8.04 3.43
C ASP A 235 -29.60 6.62 4.01
N GLU A 236 -28.46 5.99 3.67
CA GLU A 236 -27.79 4.97 4.47
C GLU A 236 -27.34 5.66 5.77
N GLU A 237 -28.28 5.70 6.72
CA GLU A 237 -28.12 5.92 8.15
C GLU A 237 -26.64 6.00 8.57
N LEU A 238 -26.08 7.22 8.52
CA LEU A 238 -24.72 7.50 8.96
C LEU A 238 -24.69 7.39 10.49
N LEU A 239 -24.44 6.18 10.99
CA LEU A 239 -24.47 5.92 12.42
C LEU A 239 -23.11 6.26 13.02
N GLU A 240 -23.02 7.47 13.56
CA GLU A 240 -21.88 7.92 14.35
C GLU A 240 -21.71 7.01 15.58
N VAL A 241 -20.49 6.51 15.79
CA VAL A 241 -20.14 5.62 16.91
C VAL A 241 -19.17 6.33 17.84
N CYS A 242 -19.23 5.99 19.11
CA CYS A 242 -18.38 6.61 20.13
C CYS A 242 -16.92 6.24 19.91
N SER A 243 -16.05 7.25 20.02
CA SER A 243 -14.60 7.06 20.09
C SER A 243 -14.14 7.13 21.54
N GLN A 244 -13.29 6.18 21.95
CA GLN A 244 -12.64 6.20 23.27
C GLN A 244 -11.30 6.93 23.28
N SER A 245 -10.87 7.44 22.12
CA SER A 245 -9.62 8.17 21.97
C SER A 245 -9.87 9.51 21.31
N ILE A 246 -9.39 10.59 21.94
CA ILE A 246 -9.46 11.96 21.41
C ILE A 246 -8.74 12.08 20.06
N GLN A 247 -7.79 11.17 19.81
CA GLN A 247 -7.03 11.09 18.56
C GLN A 247 -7.87 10.60 17.38
N PHE A 248 -8.91 9.79 17.63
CA PHE A 248 -9.78 9.24 16.59
C PHE A 248 -11.12 9.97 16.62
N ARG A 249 -11.44 10.69 15.54
CA ARG A 249 -12.66 11.49 15.41
C ARG A 249 -13.47 11.06 14.20
N ASN A 250 -14.77 11.35 14.21
CA ASN A 250 -15.70 11.11 13.09
C ASN A 250 -15.62 9.67 12.58
N ILE A 251 -15.71 8.69 13.48
CA ILE A 251 -15.71 7.28 13.10
C ILE A 251 -17.07 6.98 12.44
N MET A 252 -17.04 6.58 11.17
CA MET A 252 -18.22 6.23 10.40
C MET A 252 -18.13 4.79 9.93
N LEU A 253 -19.22 4.04 10.07
CA LEU A 253 -19.34 2.67 9.57
C LEU A 253 -20.28 2.65 8.37
N ARG A 254 -19.91 1.95 7.30
CA ARG A 254 -20.65 1.97 6.02
C ARG A 254 -20.86 0.59 5.42
N LYS A 255 -21.96 0.45 4.67
CA LYS A 255 -22.42 -0.79 4.02
C LYS A 255 -22.57 -1.94 5.00
N PRO A 256 -23.73 -2.05 5.68
CA PRO A 256 -24.00 -3.16 6.58
C PRO A 256 -23.92 -4.50 5.82
N ILE A 257 -23.35 -5.51 6.48
CA ILE A 257 -23.23 -6.86 5.94
C ILE A 257 -23.76 -7.87 6.94
N SER A 258 -24.34 -8.96 6.43
CA SER A 258 -24.71 -10.09 7.28
C SER A 258 -23.45 -10.79 7.81
N VAL A 259 -23.48 -11.22 9.07
CA VAL A 259 -22.45 -12.10 9.66
C VAL A 259 -22.25 -13.37 8.84
N ARG A 260 -23.31 -13.87 8.18
CA ARG A 260 -23.19 -15.06 7.32
C ARG A 260 -22.26 -14.86 6.12
N ASN A 261 -22.01 -13.60 5.75
CA ASN A 261 -21.06 -13.24 4.70
C ASN A 261 -19.64 -13.04 5.24
N THR A 262 -19.43 -13.15 6.55
CA THR A 262 -18.12 -13.19 7.18
C THR A 262 -17.82 -14.63 7.62
N ASN A 263 -16.55 -15.05 7.56
CA ASN A 263 -16.13 -16.36 8.07
C ASN A 263 -15.96 -16.33 9.61
N ILE A 264 -16.69 -15.47 10.31
CA ILE A 264 -16.54 -15.24 11.75
C ILE A 264 -17.54 -16.10 12.49
N VAL A 265 -17.04 -17.00 13.33
CA VAL A 265 -17.89 -17.84 14.18
C VAL A 265 -18.12 -17.10 15.50
N ILE A 266 -19.35 -16.62 15.72
CA ILE A 266 -19.73 -15.98 16.98
C ILE A 266 -20.01 -17.07 18.02
N TYR A 267 -18.94 -17.50 18.69
CA TYR A 267 -19.00 -18.51 19.76
C TYR A 267 -18.46 -17.94 21.08
N LYS A 268 -18.18 -18.81 22.07
CA LYS A 268 -17.72 -18.40 23.40
C LYS A 268 -16.42 -17.59 23.36
N THR A 269 -15.49 -17.91 22.47
CA THR A 269 -14.21 -17.19 22.30
C THR A 269 -14.41 -15.76 21.82
N PHE A 270 -15.33 -15.53 20.89
CA PHE A 270 -15.72 -14.19 20.43
C PHE A 270 -16.21 -13.30 21.59
N GLN A 271 -17.04 -13.84 22.50
CA GLN A 271 -17.53 -13.06 23.64
C GLN A 271 -16.42 -12.76 24.66
N ILE A 272 -15.51 -13.70 24.88
CA ILE A 272 -14.34 -13.52 25.77
C ILE A 272 -13.43 -12.41 25.23
N ASP A 273 -13.10 -12.45 23.93
CA ASP A 273 -12.27 -11.43 23.29
C ASP A 273 -12.94 -10.05 23.33
N LEU A 274 -14.26 -10.00 23.13
CA LEU A 274 -15.00 -8.75 23.22
C LEU A 274 -14.98 -8.18 24.64
N SER A 275 -15.14 -9.02 25.69
CA SER A 275 -14.99 -8.54 27.08
C SER A 275 -13.60 -7.96 27.32
N PHE A 276 -12.54 -8.63 26.87
CA PHE A 276 -11.18 -8.09 26.99
C PHE A 276 -10.99 -6.77 26.24
N ALA A 277 -11.64 -6.61 25.08
CA ALA A 277 -11.63 -5.34 24.35
C ALA A 277 -12.32 -4.22 25.15
N TYR A 278 -13.41 -4.49 25.87
CA TYR A 278 -14.05 -3.53 26.77
C TYR A 278 -13.20 -3.20 28.01
N GLU A 279 -12.58 -4.20 28.61
CA GLU A 279 -11.69 -4.01 29.77
C GLU A 279 -10.52 -3.08 29.44
N SER A 280 -10.02 -3.11 28.20
CA SER A 280 -8.90 -2.29 27.75
C SER A 280 -9.14 -0.78 27.84
N PHE A 281 -10.40 -0.32 27.93
CA PHE A 281 -10.75 1.08 28.13
C PHE A 281 -11.65 1.29 29.36
N GLY A 282 -11.63 0.37 30.33
CA GLY A 282 -12.19 0.56 31.68
C GLY A 282 -13.60 0.03 31.90
N TYR A 283 -14.18 -0.74 30.97
CA TYR A 283 -15.50 -1.36 31.15
C TYR A 283 -15.37 -2.83 31.59
N HIS A 284 -15.72 -3.11 32.85
CA HIS A 284 -15.61 -4.43 33.48
C HIS A 284 -16.95 -5.14 33.72
N ALA A 285 -18.05 -4.59 33.20
CA ALA A 285 -19.40 -5.11 33.45
C ALA A 285 -19.75 -6.29 32.52
N SER A 286 -20.63 -7.18 32.99
CA SER A 286 -21.17 -8.29 32.18
C SER A 286 -21.94 -7.76 30.97
N MET A 287 -21.57 -8.17 29.76
CA MET A 287 -22.22 -7.72 28.52
C MET A 287 -23.65 -8.27 28.41
N ILE A 288 -24.66 -7.41 28.51
CA ILE A 288 -26.07 -7.80 28.42
C ILE A 288 -26.47 -7.96 26.95
N ASN A 289 -25.97 -7.08 26.08
CA ASN A 289 -26.29 -7.14 24.66
C ASN A 289 -25.46 -8.23 23.95
N LYS A 290 -26.12 -8.99 23.08
CA LYS A 290 -25.51 -10.03 22.23
C LYS A 290 -25.70 -9.75 20.74
N THR A 291 -26.26 -8.60 20.38
CA THR A 291 -26.47 -8.19 18.99
C THR A 291 -25.26 -7.47 18.45
N PHE A 292 -24.80 -7.88 17.28
CA PHE A 292 -23.65 -7.30 16.59
C PHE A 292 -24.08 -6.85 15.19
N SER A 293 -23.69 -5.63 14.80
CA SER A 293 -23.93 -5.14 13.44
C SER A 293 -22.60 -5.02 12.71
N PHE A 294 -22.44 -5.77 11.62
CA PHE A 294 -21.20 -5.81 10.83
C PHE A 294 -21.27 -4.89 9.62
N TYR A 295 -20.11 -4.38 9.21
CA TYR A 295 -19.96 -3.40 8.15
C TYR A 295 -18.78 -3.76 7.25
N LYS A 296 -18.87 -3.35 5.98
CA LYS A 296 -17.80 -3.60 5.01
C LYS A 296 -16.64 -2.60 5.15
N TYR A 297 -16.95 -1.38 5.58
CA TYR A 297 -16.00 -0.28 5.64
C TYR A 297 -16.14 0.52 6.93
N ALA A 298 -15.02 1.09 7.38
CA ALA A 298 -15.01 2.17 8.36
C ALA A 298 -14.12 3.32 7.85
N SER A 299 -14.45 4.54 8.25
CA SER A 299 -13.57 5.70 8.06
C SER A 299 -13.44 6.48 9.35
N TYR A 300 -12.28 7.07 9.59
CA TYR A 300 -12.03 7.90 10.76
C TYR A 300 -11.00 8.98 10.45
N ILE A 301 -10.97 10.04 11.25
CA ILE A 301 -9.95 11.08 11.20
C ILE A 301 -9.00 10.86 12.36
N SER A 302 -7.70 10.85 12.08
CA SER A 302 -6.65 10.83 13.10
C SER A 302 -5.55 11.81 12.74
N GLY A 303 -5.30 12.77 13.64
CA GLY A 303 -4.50 13.95 13.31
C GLY A 303 -5.16 14.76 12.17
N GLU A 304 -4.38 15.07 11.13
CA GLU A 304 -4.83 15.83 9.95
C GLU A 304 -5.30 14.92 8.79
N ALA A 305 -5.25 13.60 8.95
CA ALA A 305 -5.49 12.65 7.86
C ALA A 305 -6.78 11.84 8.07
N GLN A 306 -7.50 11.61 6.96
CA GLN A 306 -8.64 10.70 6.91
C GLN A 306 -8.20 9.30 6.49
N TYR A 307 -8.54 8.31 7.31
CA TYR A 307 -8.24 6.90 7.09
C TYR A 307 -9.48 6.13 6.70
N HIS A 308 -9.29 5.14 5.83
CA HIS A 308 -10.32 4.24 5.35
C HIS A 308 -9.90 2.79 5.61
N LEU A 309 -10.73 2.05 6.32
CA LEU A 309 -10.58 0.65 6.66
C LEU A 309 -11.59 -0.18 5.90
N ASN A 310 -11.12 -1.28 5.32
CA ASN A 310 -11.94 -2.25 4.64
C ASN A 310 -11.62 -3.63 5.20
N ILE A 311 -12.59 -4.55 5.15
CA ILE A 311 -12.31 -5.98 5.36
C ILE A 311 -11.19 -6.42 4.40
N ASP A 312 -10.28 -7.26 4.88
CA ASP A 312 -9.00 -7.71 4.32
C ASP A 312 -7.90 -6.64 4.20
N ASN A 313 -8.05 -5.49 4.85
CA ASN A 313 -6.90 -4.60 5.03
C ASN A 313 -5.93 -5.14 6.06
N VAL A 314 -4.64 -5.03 5.77
CA VAL A 314 -3.57 -5.30 6.74
C VAL A 314 -3.34 -4.04 7.57
N VAL A 315 -3.31 -4.22 8.87
CA VAL A 315 -3.10 -3.17 9.88
C VAL A 315 -1.97 -3.57 10.82
N THR A 316 -1.33 -2.57 11.42
CA THR A 316 -0.41 -2.79 12.54
C THR A 316 -1.14 -2.50 13.85
N ILE A 317 -1.02 -3.42 14.79
CA ILE A 317 -1.55 -3.31 16.14
C ILE A 317 -0.35 -3.38 17.07
N GLN A 318 -0.20 -2.38 17.94
CA GLN A 318 0.82 -2.42 18.98
C GLN A 318 0.27 -3.23 20.16
N VAL A 319 0.89 -4.37 20.45
CA VAL A 319 0.57 -5.17 21.62
C VAL A 319 1.75 -5.06 22.57
N ALA A 320 1.49 -4.70 23.83
CA ALA A 320 2.51 -4.35 24.83
C ALA A 320 3.66 -5.38 24.95
N ASP A 321 3.36 -6.65 24.70
CA ASP A 321 4.30 -7.76 24.89
C ASP A 321 5.05 -8.19 23.60
N TYR A 322 4.60 -7.75 22.41
CA TYR A 322 5.07 -8.29 21.12
C TYR A 322 5.58 -7.24 20.11
N GLY A 323 5.59 -5.95 20.46
CA GLY A 323 6.01 -4.87 19.56
C GLY A 323 5.04 -4.65 18.39
N GLU A 324 5.54 -4.21 17.22
CA GLU A 324 4.72 -4.01 16.02
C GLU A 324 4.26 -5.36 15.45
N SER A 325 2.97 -5.69 15.64
CA SER A 325 2.36 -6.92 15.12
C SER A 325 1.45 -6.62 13.92
N TYR A 326 1.40 -7.55 12.96
CA TYR A 326 0.60 -7.40 11.73
C TYR A 326 -0.65 -8.26 11.79
N ALA A 327 -1.79 -7.68 11.43
CA ALA A 327 -3.06 -8.40 11.38
C ALA A 327 -3.85 -8.03 10.14
N VAL A 328 -4.71 -8.94 9.67
CA VAL A 328 -5.67 -8.67 8.59
C VAL A 328 -7.07 -8.58 9.15
N ILE A 329 -7.77 -7.49 8.82
CA ILE A 329 -9.16 -7.28 9.26
C ILE A 329 -10.07 -8.30 8.57
N LYS A 330 -10.82 -9.10 9.33
CA LYS A 330 -11.86 -9.99 8.81
C LYS A 330 -13.27 -9.50 9.10
N GLY A 331 -13.43 -8.67 10.12
CA GLY A 331 -14.71 -8.05 10.45
C GLY A 331 -14.53 -6.63 10.97
N ILE A 332 -15.51 -5.80 10.66
CA ILE A 332 -15.70 -4.49 11.29
C ILE A 332 -17.12 -4.52 11.81
N PHE A 333 -17.33 -4.23 13.09
CA PHE A 333 -18.66 -4.26 13.68
C PHE A 333 -18.82 -3.21 14.76
N LYS A 334 -20.07 -2.87 15.08
CA LYS A 334 -20.39 -2.11 16.29
C LYS A 334 -21.11 -2.98 17.30
N HIS A 335 -20.92 -2.64 18.56
CA HIS A 335 -21.62 -3.27 19.68
C HIS A 335 -22.11 -2.19 20.65
N LYS A 336 -23.32 -2.39 21.20
CA LYS A 336 -23.90 -1.48 22.19
C LYS A 336 -23.48 -1.90 23.58
N SER A 337 -22.79 -1.01 24.29
CA SER A 337 -22.39 -1.23 25.68
C SER A 337 -23.59 -1.09 26.63
N ASN A 338 -23.40 -1.47 27.89
CA ASN A 338 -24.40 -1.35 28.95
C ASN A 338 -24.73 0.12 29.28
N ASP A 339 -23.83 1.05 28.95
CA ASP A 339 -24.03 2.51 29.04
C ASP A 339 -25.00 3.07 27.99
N GLY A 340 -25.42 2.25 27.01
CA GLY A 340 -26.32 2.65 25.94
C GLY A 340 -25.63 3.15 24.67
N TYR A 341 -24.31 3.36 24.68
CA TYR A 341 -23.51 3.86 23.57
C TYR A 341 -23.01 2.73 22.65
N PHE A 342 -22.77 3.07 21.39
CA PHE A 342 -22.23 2.15 20.38
C PHE A 342 -20.73 2.36 20.18
N TYR A 343 -19.97 1.27 20.24
CA TYR A 343 -18.52 1.29 20.07
C TYR A 343 -18.08 0.47 18.85
N PRO A 344 -17.08 0.94 18.08
CA PRO A 344 -16.57 0.25 16.91
C PRO A 344 -15.44 -0.74 17.24
N PHE A 345 -15.56 -1.96 16.74
CA PHE A 345 -14.59 -3.03 16.90
C PHE A 345 -14.14 -3.59 15.56
N ILE A 346 -12.95 -4.17 15.58
CA ILE A 346 -12.39 -4.96 14.49
C ILE A 346 -12.21 -6.41 14.96
N TYR A 347 -12.49 -7.35 14.06
CA TYR A 347 -12.08 -8.73 14.19
C TYR A 347 -10.91 -8.97 13.24
N VAL A 348 -9.82 -9.56 13.71
CA VAL A 348 -8.58 -9.74 12.94
C VAL A 348 -8.06 -11.17 12.99
N ASP A 349 -7.37 -11.58 11.91
CA ASP A 349 -6.49 -12.75 11.90
C ASP A 349 -5.03 -12.25 11.96
N TRP A 350 -4.19 -12.91 12.76
CA TRP A 350 -2.80 -12.50 12.98
C TRP A 350 -1.82 -13.08 11.96
N PHE A 351 -0.82 -12.28 11.58
CA PHE A 351 0.36 -12.79 10.90
C PHE A 351 1.46 -13.08 11.93
N GLU A 352 1.83 -14.34 12.05
CA GLU A 352 2.95 -14.79 12.88
C GLU A 352 4.22 -14.89 12.02
N ASP A 353 5.33 -14.32 12.50
CA ASP A 353 6.62 -14.43 11.81
C ASP A 353 7.14 -15.88 11.90
N ALA A 354 7.45 -16.48 10.77
CA ALA A 354 8.02 -17.83 10.73
C ALA A 354 9.53 -17.84 11.07
N ASN A 355 10.13 -16.67 11.33
CA ASN A 355 11.57 -16.44 11.55
C ASN A 355 12.43 -17.01 10.43
N LYS A 356 11.91 -16.96 9.19
CA LYS A 356 12.55 -17.51 7.99
C LYS A 356 12.28 -16.59 6.80
N ASN A 357 13.27 -16.47 5.93
CA ASN A 357 13.13 -15.78 4.65
C ASN A 357 12.87 -16.79 3.53
N HIS A 358 12.12 -16.37 2.51
CA HIS A 358 11.91 -17.16 1.30
C HIS A 358 13.22 -17.32 0.52
N ASP A 359 13.66 -18.55 0.29
CA ASP A 359 14.98 -18.91 -0.28
C ASP A 359 15.39 -18.10 -1.52
N LYS A 360 14.41 -17.76 -2.37
CA LYS A 360 14.67 -17.01 -3.60
C LYS A 360 14.52 -15.49 -3.44
N LEU A 361 13.42 -15.06 -2.81
CA LEU A 361 13.00 -13.66 -2.76
C LEU A 361 13.70 -12.90 -1.63
N ASP A 362 14.16 -13.66 -0.63
CA ASP A 362 14.71 -13.15 0.62
C ASP A 362 13.74 -12.17 1.30
N CYS A 363 12.43 -12.45 1.16
CA CYS A 363 11.35 -11.78 1.87
C CYS A 363 10.97 -12.61 3.10
N PRO A 364 10.67 -11.97 4.25
CA PRO A 364 10.20 -12.65 5.45
C PRO A 364 8.90 -13.44 5.20
N ILE A 365 8.87 -14.67 5.72
CA ILE A 365 7.71 -15.57 5.66
C ILE A 365 6.88 -15.37 6.91
N PHE A 366 5.58 -15.18 6.71
CA PHE A 366 4.58 -15.11 7.77
C PHE A 366 3.52 -16.20 7.59
N VAL A 367 2.94 -16.65 8.68
CA VAL A 367 1.83 -17.60 8.70
C VAL A 367 0.60 -16.90 9.24
N LEU A 368 -0.49 -16.95 8.48
CA LEU A 368 -1.78 -16.43 8.92
C LEU A 368 -2.41 -17.38 9.94
N ARG A 369 -2.58 -16.94 11.18
CA ARG A 369 -3.23 -17.70 12.25
C ARG A 369 -4.73 -17.40 12.28
N ARG A 370 -5.52 -18.45 12.50
CA ARG A 370 -6.98 -18.39 12.68
C ARG A 370 -7.40 -19.05 14.00
N ASP A 371 -6.44 -19.25 14.89
CA ASP A 371 -6.61 -20.07 16.09
C ASP A 371 -7.01 -19.15 17.26
N ASP A 372 -7.80 -19.66 18.21
CA ASP A 372 -8.34 -18.90 19.36
C ASP A 372 -7.29 -18.59 20.45
N PHE A 373 -6.02 -18.90 20.22
CA PHE A 373 -4.95 -18.64 21.19
C PHE A 373 -4.59 -17.16 21.31
N TYR A 374 -4.88 -16.38 20.26
CA TYR A 374 -4.69 -14.93 20.26
C TYR A 374 -6.04 -14.24 20.41
N ARG A 375 -6.03 -13.07 21.06
CA ARG A 375 -7.18 -12.17 21.04
C ARG A 375 -7.39 -11.70 19.61
N ASN A 376 -8.60 -11.86 19.09
CA ASN A 376 -8.95 -11.51 17.71
C ASN A 376 -9.83 -10.27 17.63
N ILE A 377 -10.38 -9.79 18.75
CA ILE A 377 -11.23 -8.59 18.79
C ILE A 377 -10.48 -7.44 19.45
N PHE A 378 -10.48 -6.30 18.77
CA PHE A 378 -9.91 -5.05 19.27
C PHE A 378 -10.84 -3.89 19.01
N LEU A 379 -10.72 -2.86 19.84
CA LEU A 379 -11.31 -1.57 19.54
C LEU A 379 -10.67 -1.00 18.27
N LEU A 380 -11.46 -0.36 17.41
CA LEU A 380 -10.97 0.19 16.14
C LEU A 380 -9.82 1.20 16.34
N THR A 381 -9.81 1.90 17.47
CA THR A 381 -8.82 2.94 17.81
C THR A 381 -7.45 2.40 18.21
N VAL A 382 -7.26 1.08 18.33
CA VAL A 382 -5.94 0.47 18.61
C VAL A 382 -5.05 0.44 17.35
N ILE A 383 -5.63 0.70 16.17
CA ILE A 383 -4.89 0.68 14.92
C ILE A 383 -3.92 1.87 14.86
N ASP A 384 -2.61 1.58 14.92
CA ASP A 384 -1.54 2.58 14.81
C ASP A 384 -1.36 3.03 13.35
N LYS A 385 -1.16 2.06 12.44
CA LYS A 385 -0.87 2.34 11.02
C LYS A 385 -1.70 1.43 10.12
N VAL A 386 -2.37 2.06 9.15
CA VAL A 386 -3.17 1.39 8.14
C VAL A 386 -2.37 1.25 6.84
N ARG A 387 -2.28 0.03 6.29
CA ARG A 387 -1.78 -0.25 4.92
C ARG A 387 -0.31 0.17 4.62
N LYS A 388 0.58 0.24 5.62
CA LYS A 388 2.02 0.46 5.38
C LYS A 388 2.76 -0.75 4.81
N VAL A 389 2.16 -1.94 4.93
CA VAL A 389 2.77 -3.21 4.54
C VAL A 389 1.83 -3.95 3.59
N HIS A 390 2.41 -4.59 2.58
CA HIS A 390 1.70 -5.45 1.66
C HIS A 390 2.16 -6.90 1.85
N PHE A 391 1.22 -7.80 2.06
CA PHE A 391 1.48 -9.24 2.12
C PHE A 391 1.03 -9.91 0.82
N VAL A 392 1.88 -10.80 0.30
CA VAL A 392 1.62 -11.59 -0.90
C VAL A 392 1.48 -13.05 -0.49
N HIS A 393 0.39 -13.71 -0.89
CA HIS A 393 0.22 -15.14 -0.60
C HIS A 393 1.34 -15.98 -1.26
N ASP A 394 1.95 -16.88 -0.50
CA ASP A 394 3.05 -17.73 -0.97
C ASP A 394 2.50 -18.96 -1.70
N CYS A 395 1.94 -18.74 -2.89
CA CYS A 395 1.31 -19.78 -3.70
C CYS A 395 2.32 -20.86 -4.11
N ASN A 396 1.99 -22.12 -3.85
CA ASN A 396 2.71 -23.28 -4.35
C ASN A 396 1.94 -23.92 -5.53
N ALA A 397 2.47 -25.03 -6.07
CA ALA A 397 1.86 -25.75 -7.21
C ALA A 397 0.42 -26.24 -6.96
N ARG A 398 -0.10 -26.22 -5.72
CA ARG A 398 -1.49 -26.57 -5.38
C ARG A 398 -2.46 -25.40 -5.62
N CYS A 399 -1.96 -24.16 -5.75
CA CYS A 399 -2.76 -22.98 -6.05
C CYS A 399 -2.99 -22.88 -7.57
N LYS A 400 -3.99 -23.60 -8.11
CA LYS A 400 -4.25 -23.66 -9.56
C LYS A 400 -5.00 -22.44 -10.11
N ASP A 401 -6.09 -22.03 -9.44
CA ASP A 401 -6.98 -20.94 -9.89
C ASP A 401 -7.32 -19.93 -8.78
N SER A 402 -7.22 -20.36 -7.52
CA SER A 402 -7.36 -19.55 -6.32
C SER A 402 -6.25 -19.90 -5.33
N HIS A 403 -6.06 -19.05 -4.31
CA HIS A 403 -5.19 -19.42 -3.20
C HIS A 403 -5.73 -20.67 -2.53
N ASP A 404 -4.84 -21.65 -2.33
CA ASP A 404 -5.11 -22.80 -1.50
C ASP A 404 -5.45 -22.33 -0.08
N SER A 405 -6.65 -22.67 0.39
CA SER A 405 -7.16 -22.26 1.70
C SER A 405 -6.42 -22.92 2.87
N GLU A 406 -5.76 -24.05 2.62
CA GLU A 406 -4.91 -24.74 3.61
C GLU A 406 -3.52 -24.08 3.69
N ASN A 407 -3.07 -23.47 2.61
CA ASN A 407 -1.82 -22.73 2.59
C ASN A 407 -2.00 -21.36 3.26
N LYS A 408 -1.61 -21.29 4.53
CA LYS A 408 -1.66 -20.05 5.32
C LYS A 408 -0.37 -19.21 5.21
N ARG A 409 0.55 -19.52 4.28
CA ARG A 409 1.83 -18.81 4.16
C ARG A 409 1.71 -17.55 3.31
N TYR A 410 2.33 -16.49 3.79
CA TYR A 410 2.40 -15.19 3.15
C TYR A 410 3.83 -14.65 3.21
N LEU A 411 4.20 -13.85 2.22
CA LEU A 411 5.45 -13.13 2.17
C LEU A 411 5.17 -11.66 2.48
N LYS A 412 5.93 -11.10 3.42
CA LYS A 412 5.97 -9.65 3.59
C LYS A 412 6.67 -9.04 2.38
N ASN A 413 5.98 -8.20 1.61
CA ASN A 413 6.56 -7.60 0.41
C ASN A 413 7.57 -6.51 0.79
N ASP A 414 8.83 -6.92 0.93
CA ASP A 414 9.99 -6.05 1.15
C ASP A 414 10.41 -5.24 -0.09
N PHE A 415 9.64 -5.29 -1.17
CA PHE A 415 9.77 -4.39 -2.32
C PHE A 415 8.68 -3.32 -2.33
N PHE A 416 7.71 -3.38 -1.41
CA PHE A 416 6.59 -2.44 -1.39
C PHE A 416 7.05 -1.04 -0.92
N PHE A 417 6.69 -0.02 -1.70
CA PHE A 417 6.87 1.38 -1.35
C PHE A 417 5.75 2.23 -1.96
N GLU A 418 5.58 3.45 -1.45
CA GLU A 418 4.64 4.41 -2.03
C GLU A 418 5.23 4.98 -3.32
N ALA A 419 4.84 4.39 -4.46
CA ALA A 419 5.04 5.01 -5.75
C ALA A 419 4.08 6.19 -5.89
N ILE A 420 4.64 7.40 -6.01
CA ILE A 420 3.94 8.70 -6.10
C ILE A 420 2.86 8.71 -7.17
#